data_AF-A0A6A5GFW5-F1
#
_entry.id   AF-A0A6A5GFW5-F1
#
_cell.length_a   1.000
_cell.length_b   1.000
_cell.length_c   1.000
_cell.angle_alpha   90.00
_cell.angle_beta   90.00
_cell.angle_gamma   90.00
#
_symmetry.space_group_name_H-M   'P 1'
#
loop_
_entity.id
_entity.type
_entity.pdbx_description
1 polymer ?
#
loop_
_entity_poly.entity_id
_entity_poly.type
_entity_poly.pdbx_seq_one_letter_code
_entity_poly.pdbx_strand_id
1 'polypeptide(L)'
;MSTLVGGLRMENSNLSSLSFLTPDKNNEFRLGCQPNGFIIENNSQLTDIGGLQNMRPLMFESLNMCKFRIVNNPKLDLESLCWSYQLIDLVNLTTEGNLKNCGCQGDQINASSLSNYQSCTRFYNGLVLHNITKTTDLSPLSNVQTVLGKLEIRNSNIQNLSFLTNLKYFKVYAESEIIFNLKDNPEMTRLGLSALEEFENVNYETYPFQTGNIENLHPDFCLTEDEFNFFDSFHFINLHAKACEFDEQGLCYFESMDKLPNNCLTIIGNLVIESGDEEHINKLIRVYTLFGTLIIRNTQLVDFSFLPKLTLIISLNDTLPVVQILSNKNLTNPKIGSSVRVM
;
A
#
# COMPACT_ATOMS: atom_id res chain seq x y z
N MET A 1 -10.94 -34.14 -13.16
CA MET A 1 -10.53 -33.13 -14.18
C MET A 1 -9.19 -32.54 -13.73
N SER A 2 -8.17 -32.40 -14.58
CA SER A 2 -6.84 -31.89 -14.15
C SER A 2 -6.62 -30.40 -14.43
N THR A 3 -7.30 -29.85 -15.44
CA THR A 3 -7.17 -28.46 -15.85
C THR A 3 -8.55 -27.91 -16.23
N LEU A 4 -8.85 -26.69 -15.78
CA LEU A 4 -10.00 -25.90 -16.19
C LEU A 4 -9.54 -24.52 -16.67
N VAL A 5 -9.92 -24.15 -17.89
CA VAL A 5 -9.69 -22.82 -18.47
C VAL A 5 -11.04 -22.19 -18.78
N GLY A 6 -11.25 -20.94 -18.34
CA GLY A 6 -12.48 -20.19 -18.57
C GLY A 6 -13.46 -20.17 -17.40
N GLY A 7 -13.02 -20.52 -16.19
CA GLY A 7 -13.79 -20.33 -14.95
C GLY A 7 -14.79 -21.43 -14.62
N LEU A 8 -15.37 -21.34 -13.42
CA LEU A 8 -16.33 -22.30 -12.86
C LEU A 8 -17.50 -21.55 -12.24
N ARG A 9 -18.73 -22.00 -12.51
CA ARG A 9 -19.93 -21.51 -11.85
C ARG A 9 -20.81 -22.69 -11.41
N MET A 10 -21.04 -22.81 -10.12
CA MET A 10 -21.85 -23.87 -9.52
C MET A 10 -22.88 -23.25 -8.56
N GLU A 11 -24.15 -23.28 -8.96
CA GLU A 11 -25.22 -22.62 -8.23
C GLU A 11 -26.45 -23.49 -8.07
N ASN A 12 -27.13 -23.36 -6.92
CA ASN A 12 -28.39 -24.04 -6.63
C ASN A 12 -28.36 -25.55 -6.90
N SER A 13 -27.22 -26.19 -6.67
CA SER A 13 -27.04 -27.61 -6.94
C SER A 13 -27.28 -28.46 -5.68
N ASN A 14 -27.47 -29.77 -5.92
CA ASN A 14 -27.57 -30.79 -4.87
C ASN A 14 -26.24 -31.52 -4.62
N LEU A 15 -25.13 -31.06 -5.18
CA LEU A 15 -23.82 -31.67 -4.96
C LEU A 15 -23.38 -31.43 -3.52
N SER A 16 -22.85 -32.48 -2.88
CA SER A 16 -22.28 -32.40 -1.53
C SER A 16 -20.77 -32.17 -1.51
N SER A 17 -20.11 -32.28 -2.67
CA SER A 17 -18.64 -32.30 -2.76
C SER A 17 -18.14 -31.70 -4.07
N LEU A 18 -16.98 -31.03 -4.00
CA LEU A 18 -16.18 -30.56 -5.14
C LEU A 18 -15.14 -31.58 -5.62
N SER A 19 -15.22 -32.84 -5.18
CA SER A 19 -14.27 -33.91 -5.56
C SER A 19 -14.18 -34.19 -7.06
N PHE A 20 -15.15 -33.76 -7.87
CA PHE A 20 -15.06 -33.85 -9.33
C PHE A 20 -13.91 -32.98 -9.91
N LEU A 21 -13.43 -31.99 -9.15
CA LEU A 21 -12.24 -31.20 -9.47
C LEU A 21 -10.93 -31.88 -9.03
N THR A 22 -11.00 -32.93 -8.21
CA THR A 22 -9.81 -33.70 -7.82
C THR A 22 -9.29 -34.50 -9.04
N PRO A 23 -8.03 -34.33 -9.46
CA PRO A 23 -7.46 -35.08 -10.56
C PRO A 23 -7.05 -36.50 -10.16
N ASP A 24 -7.22 -37.47 -11.06
CA ASP A 24 -6.80 -38.87 -10.85
C ASP A 24 -5.28 -39.07 -10.89
N LYS A 25 -4.52 -38.12 -11.49
CA LYS A 25 -3.05 -38.16 -11.63
C LYS A 25 -2.46 -36.77 -11.40
N ASN A 26 -1.32 -36.71 -10.71
CA ASN A 26 -0.54 -35.52 -10.32
C ASN A 26 -1.11 -34.66 -9.17
N ASN A 27 -2.22 -35.05 -8.53
CA ASN A 27 -2.84 -34.40 -7.37
C ASN A 27 -3.19 -32.90 -7.51
N GLU A 28 -2.86 -32.21 -8.60
CA GLU A 28 -3.07 -30.76 -8.78
C GLU A 28 -4.23 -30.44 -9.74
N PHE A 29 -5.14 -29.58 -9.29
CA PHE A 29 -6.18 -28.99 -10.15
C PHE A 29 -5.71 -27.62 -10.65
N ARG A 30 -5.43 -27.50 -11.95
CA ARG A 30 -4.99 -26.24 -12.55
C ARG A 30 -6.17 -25.40 -12.99
N LEU A 31 -6.23 -24.16 -12.53
CA LEU A 31 -7.31 -23.23 -12.82
C LEU A 31 -6.78 -21.98 -13.51
N GLY A 32 -7.27 -21.73 -14.72
CA GLY A 32 -7.30 -20.40 -15.33
C GLY A 32 -8.74 -19.93 -15.39
N CYS A 33 -9.11 -18.94 -14.58
CA CYS A 33 -10.53 -18.60 -14.40
C CYS A 33 -10.96 -17.32 -15.14
N GLN A 34 -10.05 -16.58 -15.75
CA GLN A 34 -10.42 -15.38 -16.48
C GLN A 34 -11.21 -15.70 -17.76
N PRO A 35 -12.18 -14.86 -18.15
CA PRO A 35 -12.71 -13.71 -17.40
C PRO A 35 -13.85 -14.08 -16.43
N ASN A 36 -14.26 -15.35 -16.38
CA ASN A 36 -15.54 -15.78 -15.80
C ASN A 36 -15.53 -16.00 -14.27
N GLY A 37 -14.36 -16.08 -13.65
CA GLY A 37 -14.21 -16.26 -12.20
C GLY A 37 -14.40 -17.70 -11.72
N PHE A 38 -14.37 -17.87 -10.40
CA PHE A 38 -14.64 -19.12 -9.70
C PHE A 38 -15.75 -18.87 -8.68
N ILE A 39 -16.97 -19.32 -9.01
CA ILE A 39 -18.21 -18.94 -8.35
C ILE A 39 -18.93 -20.20 -7.85
N ILE A 40 -19.15 -20.29 -6.55
CA ILE A 40 -19.90 -21.38 -5.89
C ILE A 40 -20.93 -20.75 -4.96
N GLU A 41 -22.20 -20.74 -5.37
CA GLU A 41 -23.24 -20.02 -4.63
C GLU A 41 -24.51 -20.83 -4.37
N ASN A 42 -25.11 -20.66 -3.18
CA ASN A 42 -26.43 -21.19 -2.85
C ASN A 42 -26.55 -22.73 -2.95
N ASN A 43 -25.49 -23.48 -2.63
CA ASN A 43 -25.51 -24.95 -2.63
C ASN A 43 -25.78 -25.47 -1.21
N SER A 44 -27.04 -25.78 -0.92
CA SER A 44 -27.51 -26.15 0.43
C SER A 44 -26.91 -27.44 1.00
N GLN A 45 -26.39 -28.33 0.15
CA GLN A 45 -25.84 -29.64 0.54
C GLN A 45 -24.31 -29.70 0.51
N LEU A 46 -23.65 -28.65 0.02
CA LEU A 46 -22.21 -28.66 -0.18
C LEU A 46 -21.47 -28.62 1.17
N THR A 47 -20.65 -29.63 1.42
CA THR A 47 -19.87 -29.80 2.66
C THR A 47 -18.38 -29.93 2.41
N ASP A 48 -17.99 -30.46 1.24
CA ASP A 48 -16.62 -30.87 0.97
C ASP A 48 -15.95 -30.01 -0.12
N ILE A 49 -14.79 -29.44 0.25
CA ILE A 49 -13.93 -28.60 -0.59
C ILE A 49 -12.83 -29.38 -1.32
N GLY A 50 -12.77 -30.71 -1.22
CA GLY A 50 -11.57 -31.51 -1.55
C GLY A 50 -10.83 -31.15 -2.84
N GLY A 51 -11.56 -30.83 -3.92
CA GLY A 51 -10.96 -30.41 -5.19
C GLY A 51 -10.19 -29.08 -5.17
N LEU A 52 -10.37 -28.25 -4.14
CA LEU A 52 -9.73 -26.94 -3.98
C LEU A 52 -8.43 -26.99 -3.18
N GLN A 53 -8.22 -28.03 -2.36
CA GLN A 53 -7.04 -28.12 -1.48
C GLN A 53 -5.72 -28.14 -2.27
N ASN A 54 -5.74 -28.71 -3.47
CA ASN A 54 -4.59 -28.79 -4.37
C ASN A 54 -4.78 -27.96 -5.64
N MET A 55 -5.58 -26.90 -5.56
CA MET A 55 -5.71 -25.97 -6.66
C MET A 55 -4.38 -25.27 -6.92
N ARG A 56 -4.06 -25.02 -8.18
CA ARG A 56 -2.90 -24.24 -8.63
C ARG A 56 -3.33 -23.29 -9.74
N PRO A 57 -2.72 -22.11 -9.86
CA PRO A 57 -2.92 -21.29 -11.05
C PRO A 57 -2.51 -22.06 -12.32
N LEU A 58 -3.15 -21.72 -13.43
CA LEU A 58 -2.62 -22.08 -14.75
C LEU A 58 -1.24 -21.41 -14.94
N MET A 59 -0.38 -22.04 -15.74
CA MET A 59 0.98 -21.53 -15.95
C MET A 59 0.94 -20.10 -16.51
N PHE A 60 1.73 -19.20 -15.92
CA PHE A 60 1.76 -17.76 -16.24
C PHE A 60 0.47 -16.98 -15.92
N GLU A 61 -0.44 -17.55 -15.14
CA GLU A 61 -1.60 -16.84 -14.60
C GLU A 61 -1.49 -16.69 -13.08
N SER A 62 -2.15 -15.67 -12.54
CA SER A 62 -2.30 -15.48 -11.10
C SER A 62 -3.75 -15.69 -10.69
N LEU A 63 -3.96 -16.42 -9.58
CA LEU A 63 -5.29 -16.54 -8.98
C LEU A 63 -5.80 -15.19 -8.43
N ASN A 64 -4.95 -14.17 -8.26
CA ASN A 64 -5.43 -12.85 -7.88
C ASN A 64 -6.17 -12.11 -9.00
N MET A 65 -5.93 -12.51 -10.25
CA MET A 65 -6.69 -12.03 -11.42
C MET A 65 -8.09 -12.65 -11.52
N CYS A 66 -8.38 -13.61 -10.65
CA CYS A 66 -9.62 -14.35 -10.60
C CYS A 66 -10.59 -13.77 -9.57
N LYS A 67 -11.85 -13.67 -9.96
CA LYS A 67 -12.94 -13.38 -9.03
C LYS A 67 -13.34 -14.67 -8.30
N PHE A 68 -12.90 -14.83 -7.04
CA PHE A 68 -13.29 -15.96 -6.21
C PHE A 68 -14.50 -15.60 -5.33
N ARG A 69 -15.60 -16.34 -5.49
CA ARG A 69 -16.81 -16.18 -4.69
C ARG A 69 -17.34 -17.53 -4.24
N ILE A 70 -17.41 -17.74 -2.93
CA ILE A 70 -18.01 -18.91 -2.31
C ILE A 70 -19.03 -18.42 -1.29
N VAL A 71 -20.31 -18.36 -1.67
CA VAL A 71 -21.34 -17.64 -0.92
C VAL A 71 -22.57 -18.51 -0.66
N ASN A 72 -23.16 -18.41 0.53
CA ASN A 72 -24.41 -19.10 0.89
C ASN A 72 -24.37 -20.63 0.72
N ASN A 73 -23.27 -21.27 1.13
CA ASN A 73 -23.19 -22.73 1.22
C ASN A 73 -23.18 -23.11 2.71
N PRO A 74 -24.36 -23.21 3.37
CA PRO A 74 -24.49 -23.16 4.83
C PRO A 74 -23.87 -24.35 5.58
N LYS A 75 -23.48 -25.41 4.86
CA LYS A 75 -22.81 -26.59 5.43
C LYS A 75 -21.32 -26.66 5.10
N LEU A 76 -20.79 -25.67 4.37
CA LEU A 76 -19.42 -25.67 3.88
C LEU A 76 -18.48 -24.98 4.88
N ASP A 77 -17.48 -25.72 5.36
CA ASP A 77 -16.41 -25.17 6.20
C ASP A 77 -15.19 -24.84 5.32
N LEU A 78 -14.85 -23.54 5.25
CA LEU A 78 -13.71 -23.06 4.47
C LEU A 78 -12.43 -22.90 5.30
N GLU A 79 -12.46 -23.03 6.63
CA GLU A 79 -11.37 -22.60 7.51
C GLU A 79 -10.00 -23.17 7.10
N SER A 80 -9.94 -24.47 6.78
CA SER A 80 -8.70 -25.12 6.34
C SER A 80 -8.16 -24.61 5.00
N LEU A 81 -9.05 -24.13 4.12
CA LEU A 81 -8.71 -23.67 2.78
C LEU A 81 -8.09 -22.27 2.80
N CYS A 82 -8.53 -21.42 3.72
CA CYS A 82 -8.15 -20.01 3.84
C CYS A 82 -6.68 -19.81 4.20
N TRP A 83 -6.07 -20.81 4.83
CA TRP A 83 -4.67 -20.84 5.22
C TRP A 83 -3.81 -21.69 4.27
N SER A 84 -4.40 -22.21 3.19
CA SER A 84 -3.64 -22.90 2.15
C SER A 84 -2.77 -21.89 1.40
N TYR A 85 -1.57 -22.31 0.99
CA TYR A 85 -0.58 -21.45 0.32
C TYR A 85 -1.15 -20.70 -0.89
N GLN A 86 -2.14 -21.26 -1.58
CA GLN A 86 -2.66 -20.71 -2.82
C GLN A 86 -3.77 -19.69 -2.62
N LEU A 87 -4.37 -19.65 -1.42
CA LEU A 87 -5.46 -18.74 -1.09
C LEU A 87 -5.08 -17.73 -0.02
N ILE A 88 -3.99 -17.97 0.71
CA ILE A 88 -3.53 -17.07 1.76
C ILE A 88 -3.27 -15.67 1.22
N ASP A 89 -2.70 -15.53 0.02
CA ASP A 89 -2.41 -14.23 -0.60
C ASP A 89 -3.45 -13.81 -1.66
N LEU A 90 -4.64 -14.42 -1.65
CA LEU A 90 -5.73 -13.92 -2.49
C LEU A 90 -6.27 -12.61 -1.94
N VAL A 91 -6.27 -11.57 -2.76
CA VAL A 91 -6.86 -10.28 -2.42
C VAL A 91 -8.34 -10.19 -2.79
N ASN A 92 -8.73 -10.87 -3.87
CA ASN A 92 -10.09 -10.85 -4.42
C ASN A 92 -10.87 -12.13 -4.07
N LEU A 93 -11.22 -12.29 -2.79
CA LEU A 93 -11.94 -13.45 -2.27
C LEU A 93 -13.18 -13.03 -1.47
N THR A 94 -14.36 -13.47 -1.91
CA THR A 94 -15.60 -13.33 -1.14
C THR A 94 -16.03 -14.66 -0.56
N THR A 95 -16.14 -14.73 0.78
CA THR A 95 -16.71 -15.87 1.49
C THR A 95 -17.72 -15.39 2.51
N GLU A 96 -19.01 -15.67 2.29
CA GLU A 96 -20.11 -15.20 3.13
C GLU A 96 -21.22 -16.26 3.22
N GLY A 97 -21.92 -16.35 4.34
CA GLY A 97 -23.07 -17.26 4.47
C GLY A 97 -22.73 -18.76 4.44
N ASN A 98 -21.45 -19.12 4.57
CA ASN A 98 -21.01 -20.50 4.73
C ASN A 98 -20.93 -20.89 6.22
N LEU A 99 -20.72 -22.18 6.52
CA LEU A 99 -20.54 -22.66 7.90
C LEU A 99 -19.35 -21.98 8.59
N LYS A 100 -18.24 -21.85 7.85
CA LYS A 100 -17.09 -21.01 8.22
C LYS A 100 -16.53 -20.30 6.98
N ASN A 101 -16.10 -19.07 7.17
CA ASN A 101 -15.55 -18.19 6.12
C ASN A 101 -14.05 -17.91 6.36
N CYS A 102 -13.36 -17.38 5.36
CA CYS A 102 -11.92 -17.13 5.43
C CYS A 102 -11.49 -15.88 6.20
N GLY A 103 -12.43 -14.97 6.38
CA GLY A 103 -12.21 -13.65 6.94
C GLY A 103 -13.40 -12.78 6.61
N CYS A 104 -13.26 -11.48 6.85
CA CYS A 104 -14.34 -10.53 6.67
C CYS A 104 -14.14 -9.73 5.38
N GLN A 105 -15.23 -9.15 4.88
CA GLN A 105 -15.27 -8.39 3.62
C GLN A 105 -15.07 -6.91 3.94
N GLY A 106 -13.85 -6.39 3.78
CA GLY A 106 -13.55 -5.02 4.20
C GLY A 106 -14.12 -3.94 3.26
N ASP A 107 -14.60 -4.34 2.08
CA ASP A 107 -15.33 -3.50 1.12
C ASP A 107 -16.83 -3.34 1.42
N GLN A 108 -17.36 -4.09 2.39
CA GLN A 108 -18.77 -4.09 2.78
C GLN A 108 -19.06 -3.38 4.11
N ILE A 109 -18.04 -2.72 4.68
CA ILE A 109 -18.17 -2.02 5.95
C ILE A 109 -19.00 -0.75 5.77
N ASN A 110 -19.98 -0.58 6.65
CA ASN A 110 -20.72 0.66 6.81
C ASN A 110 -21.07 0.86 8.29
N ALA A 111 -21.54 2.06 8.65
CA ALA A 111 -21.83 2.41 10.03
C ALA A 111 -22.80 1.44 10.75
N SER A 112 -23.71 0.78 10.02
CA SER A 112 -24.66 -0.18 10.59
C SER A 112 -24.11 -1.60 10.73
N SER A 113 -23.10 -1.97 9.95
CA SER A 113 -22.50 -3.31 9.98
C SER A 113 -21.23 -3.39 10.81
N LEU A 114 -20.67 -2.25 11.21
CA LEU A 114 -19.32 -2.16 11.79
C LEU A 114 -19.13 -2.99 13.07
N SER A 115 -20.15 -3.07 13.92
CA SER A 115 -20.12 -3.92 15.13
C SER A 115 -19.88 -5.40 14.84
N ASN A 116 -20.23 -5.88 13.65
CA ASN A 116 -20.06 -7.29 13.26
C ASN A 116 -18.60 -7.64 12.97
N TYR A 117 -17.71 -6.65 12.89
CA TYR A 117 -16.30 -6.85 12.53
C TYR A 117 -15.38 -7.07 13.74
N GLN A 118 -15.92 -7.03 14.97
CA GLN A 118 -15.12 -7.10 16.20
C GLN A 118 -14.24 -8.36 16.31
N SER A 119 -14.67 -9.50 15.76
CA SER A 119 -13.89 -10.74 15.77
C SER A 119 -12.98 -10.92 14.55
N CYS A 120 -12.99 -9.97 13.60
CA CYS A 120 -12.24 -10.10 12.37
C CYS A 120 -10.77 -9.77 12.58
N THR A 121 -9.90 -10.70 12.17
CA THR A 121 -8.45 -10.51 12.17
C THR A 121 -7.89 -10.31 10.76
N ARG A 122 -8.68 -10.59 9.72
CA ARG A 122 -8.27 -10.57 8.32
C ARG A 122 -9.38 -10.03 7.43
N PHE A 123 -9.04 -9.06 6.58
CA PHE A 123 -9.94 -8.53 5.54
C PHE A 123 -9.50 -8.96 4.15
N TYR A 124 -10.48 -9.35 3.35
CA TYR A 124 -10.39 -9.53 1.91
C TYR A 124 -11.09 -8.37 1.20
N ASN A 125 -10.77 -8.16 -0.08
CA ASN A 125 -11.27 -7.06 -0.91
C ASN A 125 -10.92 -5.67 -0.35
N GLY A 126 -9.89 -5.58 0.49
CA GLY A 126 -9.36 -4.33 1.01
C GLY A 126 -10.02 -3.84 2.29
N LEU A 127 -9.93 -2.53 2.53
CA LEU A 127 -10.61 -1.80 3.59
C LEU A 127 -11.22 -0.54 2.98
N VAL A 128 -12.55 -0.47 2.95
CA VAL A 128 -13.29 0.63 2.36
C VAL A 128 -14.15 1.30 3.42
N LEU A 129 -13.86 2.57 3.73
CA LEU A 129 -14.59 3.37 4.71
C LEU A 129 -15.07 4.68 4.09
N HIS A 130 -16.38 4.78 3.88
CA HIS A 130 -17.02 5.96 3.31
C HIS A 130 -17.98 6.61 4.29
N ASN A 131 -18.01 7.95 4.30
CA ASN A 131 -19.01 8.72 5.05
C ASN A 131 -19.00 8.40 6.56
N ILE A 132 -17.83 8.04 7.11
CA ILE A 132 -17.67 7.78 8.54
C ILE A 132 -17.70 9.11 9.29
N THR A 133 -18.64 9.24 10.22
CA THR A 133 -18.77 10.44 11.04
C THR A 133 -17.91 10.35 12.31
N LYS A 134 -17.64 11.49 12.95
CA LYS A 134 -16.85 11.57 14.18
C LYS A 134 -17.43 10.74 15.34
N THR A 135 -18.72 10.47 15.34
CA THR A 135 -19.41 9.68 16.38
C THR A 135 -19.43 8.18 16.08
N THR A 136 -18.93 7.75 14.92
CA THR A 136 -18.88 6.33 14.56
C THR A 136 -17.78 5.66 15.37
N ASP A 137 -18.13 4.64 16.13
CA ASP A 137 -17.17 3.81 16.85
C ASP A 137 -16.42 2.90 15.87
N LEU A 138 -15.11 3.09 15.73
CA LEU A 138 -14.24 2.26 14.88
C LEU A 138 -13.51 1.16 15.66
N SER A 139 -13.74 1.05 16.97
CA SER A 139 -13.13 0.02 17.82
C SER A 139 -13.34 -1.42 17.36
N PRO A 140 -14.43 -1.81 16.65
CA PRO A 140 -14.55 -3.17 16.12
C PRO A 140 -13.48 -3.52 15.08
N LEU A 141 -12.77 -2.55 14.48
CA LEU A 141 -11.70 -2.80 13.52
C LEU A 141 -10.32 -3.00 14.17
N SER A 142 -10.23 -2.88 15.50
CA SER A 142 -8.96 -2.94 16.24
C SER A 142 -8.25 -4.29 16.19
N ASN A 143 -8.99 -5.40 16.02
CA ASN A 143 -8.43 -6.75 15.97
C ASN A 143 -7.87 -7.13 14.58
N VAL A 144 -8.05 -6.28 13.56
CA VAL A 144 -7.61 -6.56 12.20
C VAL A 144 -6.08 -6.55 12.14
N GLN A 145 -5.50 -7.65 11.69
CA GLN A 145 -4.06 -7.85 11.57
C GLN A 145 -3.58 -7.82 10.11
N THR A 146 -4.44 -8.23 9.18
CA THR A 146 -4.11 -8.28 7.77
C THR A 146 -5.23 -7.69 6.94
N VAL A 147 -4.87 -6.79 6.01
CA VAL A 147 -5.75 -6.31 4.95
C VAL A 147 -5.19 -6.79 3.61
N LEU A 148 -6.00 -7.55 2.87
CA LEU A 148 -5.72 -8.00 1.51
C LEU A 148 -6.61 -7.25 0.52
N GLY A 149 -6.01 -6.46 -0.36
CA GLY A 149 -6.71 -5.56 -1.29
C GLY A 149 -6.48 -4.11 -0.92
N LYS A 150 -7.20 -3.20 -1.57
CA LYS A 150 -6.93 -1.75 -1.51
C LYS A 150 -7.42 -1.09 -0.22
N LEU A 151 -6.78 -0.02 0.21
CA LEU A 151 -7.29 0.86 1.27
C LEU A 151 -7.93 2.09 0.63
N GLU A 152 -9.23 2.29 0.86
CA GLU A 152 -9.99 3.47 0.41
C GLU A 152 -10.75 4.09 1.58
N ILE A 153 -10.39 5.32 1.94
CA ILE A 153 -11.06 6.09 2.98
C ILE A 153 -11.38 7.46 2.44
N ARG A 154 -12.68 7.75 2.31
CA ARG A 154 -13.13 9.03 1.75
C ARG A 154 -14.37 9.63 2.39
N ASN A 155 -14.47 10.94 2.27
CA ASN A 155 -15.61 11.74 2.75
C ASN A 155 -15.90 11.48 4.23
N SER A 156 -14.87 11.39 5.07
CA SER A 156 -15.02 11.02 6.48
C SER A 156 -14.46 12.06 7.45
N ASN A 157 -14.88 11.98 8.71
CA ASN A 157 -14.33 12.76 9.82
C ASN A 157 -13.32 11.94 10.65
N ILE A 158 -12.69 10.94 10.04
CA ILE A 158 -11.62 10.15 10.67
C ILE A 158 -10.40 11.04 10.87
N GLN A 159 -9.86 11.06 12.09
CA GLN A 159 -8.69 11.90 12.43
C GLN A 159 -7.35 11.25 12.10
N ASN A 160 -7.30 9.91 12.14
CA ASN A 160 -6.14 9.07 11.83
C ASN A 160 -6.57 7.59 11.78
N LEU A 161 -5.63 6.71 11.42
CA LEU A 161 -5.82 5.26 11.28
C LEU A 161 -5.42 4.47 12.53
N SER A 162 -5.19 5.13 13.68
CA SER A 162 -4.72 4.44 14.90
C SER A 162 -5.74 3.47 15.50
N PHE A 163 -7.00 3.51 15.05
CA PHE A 163 -7.99 2.49 15.39
C PHE A 163 -7.65 1.11 14.84
N LEU A 164 -6.77 1.01 13.83
CA LEU A 164 -6.21 -0.24 13.31
C LEU A 164 -5.04 -0.71 14.16
N THR A 165 -5.28 -0.88 15.46
CA THR A 165 -4.23 -1.06 16.49
C THR A 165 -3.34 -2.28 16.26
N ASN A 166 -3.85 -3.31 15.58
CA ASN A 166 -3.12 -4.55 15.34
C ASN A 166 -2.77 -4.78 13.87
N LEU A 167 -2.99 -3.81 12.97
CA LEU A 167 -2.74 -3.99 11.54
C LEU A 167 -1.24 -4.11 11.28
N LYS A 168 -0.79 -5.32 10.94
CA LYS A 168 0.61 -5.67 10.70
C LYS A 168 0.94 -5.81 9.21
N TYR A 169 -0.01 -6.35 8.44
CA TYR A 169 0.22 -6.74 7.05
C TYR A 169 -0.77 -6.06 6.12
N PHE A 170 -0.25 -5.33 5.14
CA PHE A 170 -1.05 -4.76 4.05
C PHE A 170 -0.60 -5.34 2.71
N LYS A 171 -1.43 -6.18 2.12
CA LYS A 171 -1.09 -6.93 0.91
C LYS A 171 -2.01 -6.56 -0.24
N VAL A 172 -1.45 -6.33 -1.41
CA VAL A 172 -2.21 -5.95 -2.61
C VAL A 172 -1.79 -6.80 -3.79
N TYR A 173 -2.68 -6.95 -4.78
CA TYR A 173 -2.31 -7.41 -6.11
C TYR A 173 -2.76 -6.33 -7.08
N ALA A 174 -1.81 -5.51 -7.52
CA ALA A 174 -2.10 -4.32 -8.30
C ALA A 174 -1.05 -4.10 -9.39
N GLU A 175 -1.51 -3.60 -10.54
CA GLU A 175 -0.64 -3.24 -11.66
C GLU A 175 -0.35 -1.74 -11.68
N SER A 176 -1.38 -0.91 -11.92
CA SER A 176 -1.25 0.54 -12.09
C SER A 176 -2.39 1.32 -11.43
N GLU A 177 -3.09 0.69 -10.50
CA GLU A 177 -4.28 1.24 -9.85
C GLU A 177 -3.93 1.87 -8.50
N ILE A 178 -4.76 2.82 -8.06
CA ILE A 178 -4.61 3.42 -6.73
C ILE A 178 -4.92 2.34 -5.69
N ILE A 179 -3.92 1.99 -4.88
CA ILE A 179 -4.03 0.96 -3.83
C ILE A 179 -4.20 1.56 -2.44
N PHE A 180 -3.79 2.81 -2.26
CA PHE A 180 -3.86 3.54 -1.01
C PHE A 180 -4.47 4.91 -1.28
N ASN A 181 -5.74 5.08 -0.91
CA ASN A 181 -6.53 6.26 -1.26
C ASN A 181 -7.12 6.90 0.00
N LEU A 182 -6.52 8.01 0.43
CA LEU A 182 -7.05 8.89 1.47
C LEU A 182 -7.50 10.18 0.80
N LYS A 183 -8.82 10.39 0.72
CA LYS A 183 -9.38 11.52 -0.03
C LYS A 183 -10.54 12.19 0.69
N ASP A 184 -10.56 13.52 0.74
CA ASP A 184 -11.69 14.30 1.28
C ASP A 184 -12.00 13.93 2.75
N ASN A 185 -10.97 13.86 3.60
CA ASN A 185 -11.11 13.62 5.05
C ASN A 185 -10.61 14.83 5.84
N PRO A 186 -11.42 15.89 5.98
CA PRO A 186 -10.95 17.20 6.44
C PRO A 186 -10.50 17.23 7.90
N GLU A 187 -10.85 16.23 8.71
CA GLU A 187 -10.42 16.12 10.12
C GLU A 187 -9.15 15.29 10.29
N MET A 188 -8.62 14.69 9.21
CA MET A 188 -7.46 13.80 9.27
C MET A 188 -6.17 14.60 9.39
N THR A 189 -5.54 14.57 10.57
CA THR A 189 -4.30 15.31 10.87
C THR A 189 -3.07 14.43 10.93
N ARG A 190 -3.23 13.11 11.05
CA ARG A 190 -2.13 12.13 11.10
C ARG A 190 -2.52 10.85 10.39
N LEU A 191 -1.53 10.12 9.88
CA LEU A 191 -1.75 8.80 9.28
C LEU A 191 -1.96 7.74 10.36
N GLY A 192 -0.98 7.48 11.23
CA GLY A 192 -1.18 6.70 12.46
C GLY A 192 -1.22 5.18 12.25
N LEU A 193 -0.44 4.64 11.32
CA LEU A 193 -0.28 3.20 11.07
C LEU A 193 0.91 2.60 11.84
N SER A 194 0.97 2.81 13.15
CA SER A 194 2.16 2.49 13.96
C SER A 194 2.46 1.00 14.13
N ALA A 195 1.48 0.12 13.90
CA ALA A 195 1.63 -1.33 14.03
C ALA A 195 2.00 -2.03 12.72
N LEU A 196 2.06 -1.29 11.61
CA LEU A 196 2.27 -1.85 10.28
C LEU A 196 3.73 -2.30 10.15
N GLU A 197 3.93 -3.60 9.96
CA GLU A 197 5.24 -4.23 9.84
C GLU A 197 5.65 -4.39 8.38
N GLU A 198 4.69 -4.71 7.51
CA GLU A 198 4.97 -5.06 6.12
C GLU A 198 3.86 -4.61 5.16
N PHE A 199 4.31 -4.10 4.03
CA PHE A 199 3.50 -3.93 2.83
C PHE A 199 4.08 -4.74 1.67
N GLU A 200 3.22 -5.46 0.97
CA GLU A 200 3.61 -6.34 -0.13
C GLU A 200 2.65 -6.17 -1.32
N ASN A 201 3.20 -5.89 -2.50
CA ASN A 201 2.48 -6.13 -3.76
C ASN A 201 2.80 -7.55 -4.24
N VAL A 202 1.86 -8.49 -4.07
CA VAL A 202 2.03 -9.90 -4.46
C VAL A 202 1.98 -10.09 -5.99
N ASN A 203 1.84 -9.01 -6.76
CA ASN A 203 2.14 -9.01 -8.18
C ASN A 203 3.63 -8.73 -8.43
N TYR A 204 4.44 -9.79 -8.54
CA TYR A 204 5.89 -9.66 -8.74
C TYR A 204 6.31 -9.02 -10.07
N GLU A 205 5.44 -9.00 -11.08
CA GLU A 205 5.73 -8.36 -12.37
C GLU A 205 5.64 -6.83 -12.31
N THR A 206 4.82 -6.30 -11.40
CA THR A 206 4.56 -4.86 -11.23
C THR A 206 4.97 -4.35 -9.84
N TYR A 207 5.82 -5.11 -9.14
CA TYR A 207 6.34 -4.76 -7.82
C TYR A 207 6.88 -3.32 -7.68
N PRO A 208 7.44 -2.63 -8.70
CA PRO A 208 7.92 -1.25 -8.53
C PRO A 208 6.88 -0.14 -8.79
N PHE A 209 5.59 -0.43 -8.98
CA PHE A 209 4.60 0.58 -9.39
C PHE A 209 3.39 0.67 -8.44
N GLN A 210 3.61 0.99 -7.15
CA GLN A 210 2.50 1.31 -6.26
C GLN A 210 1.97 2.71 -6.56
N THR A 211 0.65 2.86 -6.69
CA THR A 211 0.03 4.18 -6.83
C THR A 211 -0.75 4.55 -5.57
N GLY A 212 -0.41 5.70 -4.99
CA GLY A 212 -1.08 6.29 -3.82
C GLY A 212 -1.80 7.60 -4.16
N ASN A 213 -2.77 7.97 -3.32
CA ASN A 213 -3.43 9.26 -3.35
C ASN A 213 -3.69 9.74 -1.92
N ILE A 214 -3.15 10.91 -1.58
CA ILE A 214 -3.41 11.64 -0.34
C ILE A 214 -3.86 13.04 -0.76
N GLU A 215 -5.17 13.30 -0.64
CA GLU A 215 -5.79 14.48 -1.22
C GLU A 215 -6.87 15.05 -0.29
N ASN A 216 -6.93 16.37 -0.14
CA ASN A 216 -7.97 17.09 0.61
C ASN A 216 -8.17 16.55 2.04
N LEU A 217 -7.07 16.36 2.77
CA LEU A 217 -7.08 16.07 4.21
C LEU A 217 -7.09 17.38 5.03
N HIS A 218 -6.89 17.30 6.35
CA HIS A 218 -6.73 18.52 7.15
C HIS A 218 -5.49 19.31 6.69
N PRO A 219 -5.50 20.65 6.68
CA PRO A 219 -4.32 21.46 6.32
C PRO A 219 -3.07 21.18 7.16
N ASP A 220 -3.23 20.63 8.36
CA ASP A 220 -2.14 20.23 9.26
C ASP A 220 -1.81 18.73 9.18
N PHE A 221 -2.35 18.01 8.20
CA PHE A 221 -1.96 16.64 7.95
C PHE A 221 -0.45 16.55 7.71
N CYS A 222 0.22 15.71 8.48
CA CYS A 222 1.65 15.49 8.36
C CYS A 222 2.02 14.01 8.42
N LEU A 223 3.13 13.68 7.77
CA LEU A 223 3.77 12.36 7.78
C LEU A 223 5.08 12.42 8.57
N THR A 224 5.35 11.38 9.35
CA THR A 224 6.66 11.15 10.01
C THR A 224 7.66 10.53 9.04
N GLU A 225 8.93 10.47 9.43
CA GLU A 225 9.96 9.81 8.62
C GLU A 225 9.63 8.34 8.35
N ASP A 226 9.19 7.59 9.36
CA ASP A 226 8.74 6.20 9.19
C ASP A 226 7.58 6.08 8.20
N GLU A 227 6.65 7.03 8.21
CA GLU A 227 5.53 7.07 7.27
C GLU A 227 6.00 7.43 5.85
N PHE A 228 7.01 8.28 5.68
CA PHE A 228 7.66 8.49 4.38
C PHE A 228 8.42 7.25 3.89
N ASN A 229 9.13 6.55 4.78
CA ASN A 229 9.84 5.32 4.47
C ASN A 229 8.88 4.20 4.03
N PHE A 230 7.70 4.12 4.67
CA PHE A 230 6.62 3.24 4.23
C PHE A 230 6.21 3.51 2.77
N PHE A 231 6.19 4.79 2.39
CA PHE A 231 5.82 5.22 1.05
C PHE A 231 6.98 5.28 0.05
N ASP A 232 8.17 4.79 0.38
CA ASP A 232 9.38 4.89 -0.48
C ASP A 232 9.19 4.24 -1.87
N SER A 233 8.27 3.28 -1.99
CA SER A 233 7.95 2.62 -3.26
C SER A 233 6.71 3.20 -3.96
N PHE A 234 6.01 4.16 -3.35
CA PHE A 234 4.78 4.72 -3.88
C PHE A 234 5.03 5.89 -4.84
N HIS A 235 4.36 5.83 -5.98
CA HIS A 235 4.11 6.97 -6.83
C HIS A 235 2.78 7.61 -6.43
N PHE A 236 2.78 8.89 -6.07
CA PHE A 236 1.56 9.61 -5.71
C PHE A 236 0.98 10.39 -6.88
N ILE A 237 -0.33 10.27 -7.07
CA ILE A 237 -1.08 11.18 -7.95
C ILE A 237 -1.19 12.54 -7.29
N ASN A 238 -1.56 12.55 -6.00
CA ASN A 238 -1.51 13.72 -5.13
C ASN A 238 -0.89 13.32 -3.79
N LEU A 239 -0.02 14.17 -3.27
CA LEU A 239 0.59 14.05 -1.94
C LEU A 239 0.40 15.35 -1.17
N HIS A 240 -0.83 15.62 -0.74
CA HIS A 240 -1.17 16.79 0.07
C HIS A 240 -0.83 16.52 1.54
N ALA A 241 0.46 16.63 1.88
CA ALA A 241 0.96 16.41 3.23
C ALA A 241 2.03 17.43 3.61
N LYS A 242 2.31 17.52 4.91
CA LYS A 242 3.49 18.18 5.47
C LYS A 242 4.43 17.14 6.07
N ALA A 243 5.67 17.51 6.30
CA ALA A 243 6.50 16.79 7.24
C ALA A 243 6.06 17.12 8.68
N CYS A 244 5.93 16.11 9.54
CA CYS A 244 5.73 16.36 10.96
C CYS A 244 6.99 16.98 11.58
N GLU A 245 6.88 17.63 12.74
CA GLU A 245 8.06 18.10 13.47
C GLU A 245 8.97 16.91 13.81
N PHE A 246 10.21 16.97 13.33
CA PHE A 246 11.25 16.01 13.67
C PHE A 246 12.00 16.53 14.89
N ASP A 247 12.14 15.70 15.92
CA ASP A 247 12.99 16.00 17.07
C ASP A 247 14.23 15.11 16.99
N GLU A 248 15.05 15.37 15.96
CA GLU A 248 16.19 14.54 15.61
C GLU A 248 17.53 15.26 15.69
N GLN A 249 18.53 14.53 16.17
CA GLN A 249 19.91 14.97 16.17
C GLN A 249 20.42 15.09 14.72
N GLY A 250 20.80 16.29 14.30
CA GLY A 250 21.27 16.55 12.94
C GLY A 250 20.19 17.06 11.98
N LEU A 251 19.00 17.39 12.48
CA LEU A 251 18.01 18.18 11.75
C LEU A 251 18.48 19.64 11.59
N CYS A 252 18.37 20.16 10.37
CA CYS A 252 18.72 21.54 10.05
C CYS A 252 17.62 22.20 9.22
N TYR A 253 17.25 23.43 9.56
CA TYR A 253 16.40 24.27 8.72
C TYR A 253 17.27 25.08 7.77
N PHE A 254 16.97 25.01 6.47
CA PHE A 254 17.73 25.73 5.46
C PHE A 254 17.27 27.18 5.36
N GLU A 255 18.17 28.11 5.66
CA GLU A 255 18.03 29.54 5.31
C GLU A 255 18.92 29.91 4.13
N SER A 256 20.20 29.51 4.20
CA SER A 256 21.24 29.78 3.20
C SER A 256 22.47 28.91 3.50
N MET A 257 23.36 28.75 2.53
CA MET A 257 24.54 27.89 2.66
C MET A 257 25.57 28.38 3.69
N ASP A 258 25.73 29.69 3.86
CA ASP A 258 26.62 30.30 4.86
C ASP A 258 26.13 30.05 6.30
N LYS A 259 24.81 30.11 6.52
CA LYS A 259 24.17 29.89 7.82
C LYS A 259 23.91 28.42 8.16
N LEU A 260 23.89 27.55 7.15
CA LEU A 260 23.65 26.12 7.37
C LEU A 260 24.68 25.55 8.37
N PRO A 261 24.26 24.87 9.44
CA PRO A 261 25.19 24.23 10.36
C PRO A 261 26.02 23.13 9.69
N ASN A 262 27.17 22.80 10.30
CA ASN A 262 27.91 21.60 9.92
C ASN A 262 27.22 20.35 10.50
N ASN A 263 27.43 19.19 9.85
CA ASN A 263 26.93 17.88 10.28
C ASN A 263 25.40 17.69 10.23
N CYS A 264 24.71 18.44 9.37
CA CYS A 264 23.30 18.14 9.07
C CYS A 264 23.18 16.74 8.45
N LEU A 265 22.23 15.96 8.96
CA LEU A 265 21.81 14.67 8.41
C LEU A 265 20.53 14.85 7.59
N THR A 266 19.61 15.67 8.10
CA THR A 266 18.32 15.98 7.46
C THR A 266 18.21 17.49 7.31
N ILE A 267 17.80 17.94 6.12
CA ILE A 267 17.56 19.35 5.83
C ILE A 267 16.07 19.58 5.56
N ILE A 268 15.48 20.58 6.22
CA ILE A 268 14.12 21.08 5.96
C ILE A 268 14.21 22.41 5.22
N GLY A 269 13.58 22.48 4.05
CA GLY A 269 13.58 23.67 3.18
C GLY A 269 14.25 23.40 1.83
N ASN A 270 14.01 24.30 0.89
CA ASN A 270 14.60 24.20 -0.45
C ASN A 270 16.10 24.50 -0.38
N LEU A 271 16.94 23.49 -0.63
CA LEU A 271 18.39 23.63 -0.66
C LEU A 271 18.81 24.33 -1.95
N VAL A 272 19.20 25.60 -1.83
CA VAL A 272 19.65 26.42 -2.96
C VAL A 272 21.16 26.62 -2.88
N ILE A 273 21.87 26.29 -3.95
CA ILE A 273 23.31 26.50 -4.11
C ILE A 273 23.53 27.41 -5.32
N GLU A 274 24.02 28.62 -5.07
CA GLU A 274 24.26 29.64 -6.07
C GLU A 274 25.73 30.07 -6.16
N SER A 275 26.02 31.00 -7.07
CA SER A 275 27.34 31.63 -7.17
C SER A 275 27.75 32.24 -5.83
N GLY A 276 28.89 31.83 -5.30
CA GLY A 276 29.42 32.26 -4.00
C GLY A 276 29.25 31.19 -2.91
N ASP A 277 28.31 30.25 -3.06
CA ASP A 277 28.07 29.21 -2.06
C ASP A 277 29.06 28.04 -2.14
N GLU A 278 29.91 27.99 -3.19
CA GLU A 278 30.82 26.88 -3.44
C GLU A 278 31.80 26.61 -2.29
N GLU A 279 32.14 27.62 -1.50
CA GLU A 279 33.00 27.46 -0.32
C GLU A 279 32.30 26.73 0.86
N HIS A 280 30.96 26.67 0.84
CA HIS A 280 30.15 26.10 1.92
C HIS A 280 29.62 24.69 1.64
N ILE A 281 29.80 24.17 0.41
CA ILE A 281 29.22 22.88 -0.02
C ILE A 281 29.67 21.67 0.83
N ASN A 282 30.83 21.74 1.47
CA ASN A 282 31.33 20.68 2.35
C ASN A 282 30.41 20.40 3.57
N LYS A 283 29.55 21.35 3.93
CA LYS A 283 28.52 21.17 4.97
C LYS A 283 27.53 20.05 4.64
N LEU A 284 27.36 19.75 3.34
CA LEU A 284 26.38 18.81 2.82
C LEU A 284 26.86 17.36 2.78
N ILE A 285 28.12 17.09 3.12
CA ILE A 285 28.75 15.76 2.95
C ILE A 285 28.08 14.65 3.78
N ARG A 286 27.35 15.02 4.82
CA ARG A 286 26.62 14.11 5.72
C ARG A 286 25.11 14.09 5.51
N VAL A 287 24.58 14.88 4.59
CA VAL A 287 23.13 14.96 4.38
C VAL A 287 22.65 13.68 3.71
N TYR A 288 21.68 13.03 4.35
CA TYR A 288 21.01 11.81 3.89
C TYR A 288 19.65 12.13 3.26
N THR A 289 18.93 13.09 3.86
CA THR A 289 17.54 13.39 3.52
C THR A 289 17.34 14.90 3.33
N LEU A 290 16.63 15.28 2.27
CA LEU A 290 16.22 16.65 1.98
C LEU A 290 14.68 16.71 1.88
N PHE A 291 14.04 17.42 2.81
CA PHE A 291 12.63 17.82 2.71
C PHE A 291 12.52 19.17 2.02
N GLY A 292 12.43 19.15 0.70
CA GLY A 292 12.38 20.33 -0.16
C GLY A 292 12.87 20.03 -1.57
N THR A 293 13.17 21.07 -2.33
CA THR A 293 13.78 20.95 -3.66
C THR A 293 15.29 21.17 -3.60
N LEU A 294 16.05 20.45 -4.41
CA LEU A 294 17.47 20.74 -4.65
C LEU A 294 17.62 21.66 -5.87
N ILE A 295 18.15 22.86 -5.66
CA ILE A 295 18.33 23.86 -6.71
C ILE A 295 19.82 24.24 -6.77
N ILE A 296 20.48 23.91 -7.88
CA ILE A 296 21.88 24.27 -8.11
C ILE A 296 21.96 25.15 -9.36
N ARG A 297 22.31 26.42 -9.19
CA ARG A 297 22.29 27.36 -10.31
C ARG A 297 23.43 28.36 -10.34
N ASN A 298 23.86 28.74 -11.55
CA ASN A 298 24.88 29.76 -11.79
C ASN A 298 26.22 29.51 -11.07
N THR A 299 26.54 28.28 -10.72
CA THR A 299 27.76 27.93 -9.97
C THR A 299 28.95 27.71 -10.90
N GLN A 300 30.15 27.68 -10.31
CA GLN A 300 31.40 27.25 -10.96
C GLN A 300 31.73 25.76 -10.70
N LEU A 301 30.81 25.00 -10.11
CA LEU A 301 30.99 23.58 -9.77
C LEU A 301 31.22 22.72 -11.01
N VAL A 302 32.10 21.72 -10.88
CA VAL A 302 32.41 20.75 -11.94
C VAL A 302 31.64 19.44 -11.76
N ASP A 303 31.29 19.10 -10.51
CA ASP A 303 30.54 17.91 -10.12
C ASP A 303 29.75 18.14 -8.81
N PHE A 304 28.99 17.13 -8.39
CA PHE A 304 28.21 17.13 -7.13
C PHE A 304 28.74 16.12 -6.09
N SER A 305 30.05 15.87 -6.08
CA SER A 305 30.70 14.94 -5.14
C SER A 305 30.52 15.31 -3.66
N PHE A 306 30.08 16.53 -3.36
CA PHE A 306 29.75 17.02 -2.03
C PHE A 306 28.40 16.53 -1.48
N LEU A 307 27.59 15.80 -2.28
CA LEU A 307 26.37 15.10 -1.86
C LEU A 307 26.53 13.57 -1.93
N PRO A 308 27.57 12.96 -1.32
CA PRO A 308 27.83 11.54 -1.51
C PRO A 308 26.82 10.64 -0.80
N LYS A 309 26.11 11.17 0.22
CA LYS A 309 25.19 10.43 1.08
C LYS A 309 23.72 10.75 0.89
N LEU A 310 23.40 11.73 0.06
CA LEU A 310 22.01 12.08 -0.21
C LEU A 310 21.36 10.89 -0.89
N THR A 311 20.34 10.32 -0.25
CA THR A 311 19.61 9.15 -0.74
C THR A 311 18.13 9.40 -0.93
N LEU A 312 17.58 10.46 -0.32
CA LEU A 312 16.16 10.77 -0.36
C LEU A 312 15.92 12.28 -0.47
N ILE A 313 15.11 12.68 -1.46
CA ILE A 313 14.59 14.04 -1.60
C ILE A 313 13.07 13.95 -1.63
N ILE A 314 12.41 14.63 -0.70
CA ILE A 314 10.96 14.68 -0.58
C ILE A 314 10.51 16.09 -0.89
N SER A 315 9.79 16.29 -1.99
CA SER A 315 9.25 17.59 -2.36
C SER A 315 7.73 17.57 -2.31
N LEU A 316 7.18 18.22 -1.27
CA LEU A 316 5.73 18.33 -1.08
C LEU A 316 5.12 19.53 -1.83
N ASN A 317 5.91 20.15 -2.72
CA ASN A 317 5.47 21.27 -3.55
C ASN A 317 5.45 20.83 -5.02
N ASP A 318 4.24 20.60 -5.53
CA ASP A 318 3.96 20.16 -6.90
C ASP A 318 4.23 21.22 -7.97
N THR A 319 4.46 22.48 -7.58
CA THR A 319 4.72 23.59 -8.52
C THR A 319 6.17 23.68 -8.98
N LEU A 320 7.11 22.97 -8.33
CA LEU A 320 8.53 23.04 -8.64
C LEU A 320 9.10 21.64 -8.94
N PRO A 321 9.99 21.50 -9.93
CA PRO A 321 10.75 20.26 -10.08
C PRO A 321 11.58 19.98 -8.83
N VAL A 322 11.62 18.72 -8.41
CA VAL A 322 12.32 18.28 -7.19
C VAL A 322 13.82 18.55 -7.25
N VAL A 323 14.42 18.39 -8.43
CA VAL A 323 15.83 18.72 -8.69
C VAL A 323 15.92 19.68 -9.88
N GLN A 324 16.61 20.80 -9.70
CA GLN A 324 16.83 21.83 -10.71
C GLN A 324 18.33 22.13 -10.83
N ILE A 325 18.87 21.98 -12.04
CA ILE A 325 20.26 22.27 -12.37
C ILE A 325 20.28 23.28 -13.51
N LEU A 326 20.65 24.53 -13.21
CA LEU A 326 20.46 25.65 -14.14
C LEU A 326 21.76 26.43 -14.35
N SER A 327 22.16 26.65 -15.60
CA SER A 327 23.24 27.60 -15.95
C SER A 327 24.61 27.37 -15.27
N ASN A 328 24.95 26.12 -14.92
CA ASN A 328 26.25 25.75 -14.34
C ASN A 328 27.26 25.42 -15.45
N LYS A 329 28.06 26.41 -15.88
CA LYS A 329 28.85 26.34 -17.13
C LYS A 329 29.98 25.30 -17.12
N ASN A 330 30.53 24.99 -15.95
CA ASN A 330 31.68 24.09 -15.80
C ASN A 330 31.27 22.66 -15.41
N LEU A 331 29.97 22.40 -15.24
CA LEU A 331 29.44 21.14 -14.75
C LEU A 331 29.61 20.04 -15.81
N THR A 332 30.36 18.99 -15.47
CA THR A 332 30.64 17.86 -16.37
C THR A 332 30.15 16.52 -15.81
N ASN A 333 30.02 16.40 -14.48
CA ASN A 333 29.60 15.16 -13.83
C ASN A 333 28.57 15.43 -12.71
N PRO A 334 27.28 15.61 -13.05
CA PRO A 334 26.23 15.96 -12.08
C PRO A 334 25.71 14.75 -11.28
N LYS A 335 26.60 13.88 -10.80
CA LYS A 335 26.19 12.70 -10.02
C LYS A 335 25.86 13.09 -8.59
N ILE A 336 24.60 12.88 -8.19
CA ILE A 336 24.11 13.07 -6.82
C ILE A 336 24.01 11.68 -6.16
N GLY A 337 24.65 11.49 -5.00
CA GLY A 337 24.61 10.23 -4.27
C GLY A 337 25.04 8.99 -5.07
N SER A 338 24.73 7.81 -4.54
CA SER A 338 24.87 6.53 -5.25
C SER A 338 23.56 6.07 -5.88
N SER A 339 22.44 6.32 -5.20
CA SER A 339 21.06 6.08 -5.62
C SER A 339 20.18 7.07 -4.87
N VAL A 340 19.59 8.03 -5.57
CA VAL A 340 18.71 9.06 -4.97
C VAL A 340 17.28 8.72 -5.32
N ARG A 341 16.46 8.56 -4.29
CA ARG A 341 15.01 8.42 -4.41
C ARG A 341 14.38 9.79 -4.29
N VAL A 342 13.32 9.98 -5.06
CA VAL A 342 12.63 11.26 -5.20
C VAL A 342 11.14 11.02 -5.04
N MET A 343 10.54 11.70 -4.06
CA MET A 343 9.12 11.62 -3.74
C MET A 343 8.44 12.97 -3.94
#